data_AF-A0A7S0AFC5-F1
#
_entry.id   AF-A0A7S0AFC5-F1
#
_cell.length_a   1.000
_cell.length_b   1.000
_cell.length_c   1.000
_cell.angle_alpha   90.00
_cell.angle_beta   90.00
_cell.angle_gamma   90.00
#
_symmetry.space_group_name_H-M   'P 1'
#
loop_
_entity.id
_entity.type
_entity.pdbx_description
1 polymer ?
#
loop_
_entity_poly.entity_id
_entity_poly.type
_entity_poly.pdbx_seq_one_letter_code
_entity_poly.pdbx_strand_id
1 'polypeptide(L)'
;MIHSTQSFEVRGPPEVHSVDVVLRETLERLRAAAPKRLKELRDECTADLERLDNSATGGVNADAFFKALKLACEAAGNPKVVSIALDSIQKLLAPGFLTGKGTDPFKESAPGMSPRCLMDSVVECICDCAEQMDDTVQLQMIRALLTAITAQTCEVHGNSLLQAVTVCFKIHRDSKSNTNQRTASGALTQMLTVVTQRMELSSADMSRRSPSIEDSVDLRSRQAAKMASSDLASLPPSKLLNDWMTGYVTVNLVDQLVLKKEAGKNPSGSSEEMVPPKKYGWGIVCR
;
A
#
# COMPACT_ATOMS: atom_id res chain seq x y z
N MET A 1 -1.81 41.70 -32.27
CA MET A 1 -1.35 41.02 -31.05
C MET A 1 -1.80 39.58 -31.15
N ILE A 2 -0.83 38.68 -31.34
CA ILE A 2 -1.05 37.29 -31.76
C ILE A 2 -1.30 36.43 -30.51
N HIS A 3 -2.23 35.48 -30.69
CA HIS A 3 -2.71 34.43 -29.80
C HIS A 3 -1.62 33.62 -29.08
N SER A 4 -1.93 33.14 -27.88
CA SER A 4 -1.55 31.78 -27.48
C SER A 4 -2.42 31.29 -26.30
N THR A 5 -3.57 30.72 -26.63
CA THR A 5 -4.31 29.81 -25.74
C THR A 5 -3.62 28.45 -25.84
N GLN A 6 -2.97 28.05 -24.76
CA GLN A 6 -2.29 26.76 -24.66
C GLN A 6 -3.37 25.66 -24.60
N SER A 7 -3.59 25.01 -25.74
CA SER A 7 -4.44 23.83 -25.85
C SER A 7 -3.91 22.76 -24.91
N PHE A 8 -4.77 22.32 -24.00
CA PHE A 8 -4.57 21.11 -23.20
C PHE A 8 -4.57 19.94 -24.18
N GLU A 9 -3.38 19.51 -24.57
CA GLU A 9 -3.21 18.34 -25.43
C GLU A 9 -3.80 17.15 -24.66
N VAL A 10 -4.96 16.69 -25.13
CA VAL A 10 -5.62 15.48 -24.63
C VAL A 10 -4.63 14.35 -24.89
N ARG A 11 -3.87 14.02 -23.84
CA ARG A 11 -3.00 12.85 -23.82
C ARG A 11 -3.90 11.67 -24.18
N GLY A 12 -3.71 11.12 -25.38
CA GLY A 12 -4.47 9.97 -25.85
C GLY A 12 -4.44 8.85 -24.83
N PRO A 13 -5.43 7.92 -24.85
CA PRO A 13 -5.40 6.77 -23.96
C PRO A 13 -4.01 6.10 -24.08
N PRO A 14 -3.38 5.72 -22.96
CA PRO A 14 -2.05 5.12 -23.01
C PRO A 14 -2.11 3.94 -23.98
N GLU A 15 -1.19 3.88 -24.94
CA GLU A 15 -1.03 2.71 -25.80
C GLU A 15 -0.84 1.51 -24.88
N VAL A 16 -1.89 0.70 -24.73
CA VAL A 16 -1.85 -0.51 -23.91
C VAL A 16 -1.00 -1.49 -24.69
N HIS A 17 0.31 -1.45 -24.43
CA HIS A 17 1.25 -2.45 -24.91
C HIS A 17 0.73 -3.81 -24.44
N SER A 18 0.74 -4.82 -25.33
CA SER A 18 0.32 -6.17 -24.94
C SER A 18 1.07 -6.60 -23.68
N VAL A 19 0.38 -7.28 -22.75
CA VAL A 19 0.95 -7.77 -21.49
C VAL A 19 2.27 -8.51 -21.72
N ASP A 20 2.36 -9.27 -22.82
CA ASP A 20 3.55 -10.04 -23.22
C ASP A 20 4.75 -9.14 -23.54
N VAL A 21 4.51 -7.98 -24.17
CA VAL A 21 5.56 -7.02 -24.51
C VAL A 21 6.11 -6.39 -23.24
N VAL A 22 5.22 -5.96 -22.34
CA VAL A 22 5.61 -5.34 -21.07
C VAL A 22 6.34 -6.35 -20.17
N LEU A 23 5.85 -7.60 -20.10
CA LEU A 23 6.49 -8.66 -19.32
C LEU A 23 7.86 -9.05 -19.90
N ARG A 24 7.96 -9.25 -21.22
CA ARG A 24 9.24 -9.58 -21.88
C ARG A 24 10.27 -8.48 -21.64
N GLU A 25 9.91 -7.23 -21.90
CA GLU A 25 10.79 -6.07 -21.71
C GLU A 25 11.25 -5.93 -20.25
N THR A 26 10.34 -6.17 -19.31
CA THR A 26 10.61 -6.16 -17.86
C THR A 26 11.62 -7.25 -17.48
N LEU A 27 11.36 -8.50 -17.87
CA LEU A 27 12.19 -9.65 -17.51
C LEU A 27 13.58 -9.56 -18.14
N GLU A 28 13.68 -9.06 -19.37
CA GLU A 28 14.97 -8.82 -20.03
C GLU A 28 15.79 -7.74 -19.32
N ARG A 29 15.17 -6.61 -18.95
CA ARG A 29 15.84 -5.56 -18.16
C ARG A 29 16.33 -6.11 -16.81
N LEU A 30 15.48 -6.89 -16.14
CA LEU A 30 15.79 -7.45 -14.83
C LEU A 30 16.97 -8.43 -14.91
N ARG A 31 16.92 -9.35 -15.88
CA ARG A 31 18.01 -10.30 -16.16
C ARG A 31 19.32 -9.61 -16.54
N ALA A 32 19.26 -8.51 -17.29
CA ALA A 32 20.43 -7.73 -17.68
C ALA A 32 21.04 -6.94 -16.51
N ALA A 33 20.20 -6.45 -15.58
CA ALA A 33 20.65 -5.74 -14.39
C ALA A 33 21.16 -6.67 -13.27
N ALA A 34 20.68 -7.91 -13.23
CA ALA A 34 21.03 -8.89 -12.20
C ALA A 34 22.51 -9.35 -12.31
N PRO A 35 23.34 -9.14 -11.27
CA PRO A 35 24.71 -9.63 -11.26
C PRO A 35 24.76 -11.16 -11.20
N LYS A 36 25.90 -11.76 -11.59
CA LYS A 36 26.11 -13.22 -11.58
C LYS A 36 25.88 -13.90 -10.22
N ARG A 37 25.99 -13.14 -9.11
CA ARG A 37 25.75 -13.63 -7.74
C ARG A 37 24.27 -13.90 -7.47
N LEU A 38 23.36 -13.21 -8.16
CA LEU A 38 21.91 -13.45 -8.10
C LEU A 38 21.52 -14.50 -9.14
N LYS A 39 22.05 -15.71 -8.99
CA LYS A 39 21.81 -16.80 -9.94
C LYS A 39 20.33 -17.19 -9.97
N GLU A 40 19.70 -17.33 -8.81
CA GLU A 40 18.29 -17.70 -8.68
C GLU A 40 17.36 -16.73 -9.43
N LEU A 41 17.58 -15.42 -9.29
CA LEU A 41 16.82 -14.41 -10.02
C LEU A 41 17.00 -14.54 -11.55
N ARG A 42 18.23 -14.78 -12.01
CA ARG A 42 18.53 -14.92 -13.45
C ARG A 42 17.94 -16.19 -14.04
N ASP A 43 17.98 -17.28 -13.28
CA ASP A 43 17.40 -18.57 -13.67
C ASP A 43 15.87 -18.44 -13.76
N GLU A 44 15.22 -17.81 -12.77
CA GLU A 44 13.77 -17.57 -12.78
C GLU A 44 13.37 -16.65 -13.95
N CYS A 45 14.07 -15.53 -14.18
CA CYS A 45 13.79 -14.65 -15.32
C CYS A 45 13.94 -15.38 -16.67
N THR A 46 14.86 -16.34 -16.77
CA THR A 46 15.07 -17.11 -18.00
C THR A 46 13.96 -18.13 -18.20
N ALA A 47 13.56 -18.84 -17.14
CA ALA A 47 12.43 -19.75 -17.17
C ALA A 47 11.12 -19.02 -17.53
N ASP A 48 10.92 -17.81 -17.01
CA ASP A 48 9.76 -16.98 -17.31
C ASP A 48 9.75 -16.46 -18.75
N LEU A 49 10.91 -16.08 -19.30
CA LEU A 49 11.02 -15.74 -20.73
C LEU A 49 10.70 -16.94 -21.63
N GLU A 50 11.18 -18.13 -21.29
CA GLU A 50 10.84 -19.36 -22.03
C GLU A 50 9.36 -19.70 -21.92
N ARG A 51 8.72 -19.47 -20.77
CA ARG A 51 7.26 -19.61 -20.61
C ARG A 51 6.49 -18.63 -21.51
N LEU A 52 6.94 -17.38 -21.61
CA LEU A 52 6.35 -16.39 -22.51
C LEU A 52 6.48 -16.79 -23.98
N ASP A 53 7.64 -17.30 -24.39
CA ASP A 53 7.88 -17.71 -25.78
C ASP A 53 7.08 -18.96 -26.15
N ASN A 54 6.86 -19.88 -25.20
CA ASN A 54 6.05 -21.07 -25.39
C ASN A 54 4.53 -20.82 -25.26
N SER A 55 4.12 -19.67 -24.71
CA SER A 55 2.71 -19.31 -24.59
C SER A 55 2.14 -18.84 -25.93
N ALA A 56 1.78 -19.79 -26.78
CA ALA A 56 1.08 -19.50 -28.03
C ALA A 56 -0.40 -19.20 -27.76
N THR A 57 -0.83 -17.95 -28.03
CA THR A 57 -2.23 -17.53 -28.27
C THR A 57 -3.24 -17.52 -27.12
N GLY A 58 -2.86 -17.87 -25.88
CA GLY A 58 -3.72 -17.70 -24.69
C GLY A 58 -3.12 -16.64 -23.77
N GLY A 59 -3.83 -15.53 -23.55
CA GLY A 59 -3.34 -14.37 -22.79
C GLY A 59 -2.59 -14.74 -21.51
N VAL A 60 -1.42 -14.13 -21.33
CA VAL A 60 -0.50 -14.44 -20.25
C VAL A 60 -1.01 -13.89 -18.92
N ASN A 61 -1.03 -14.73 -17.89
CA ASN A 61 -1.33 -14.30 -16.52
C ASN A 61 -0.09 -13.68 -15.87
N ALA A 62 -0.06 -12.35 -15.75
CA ALA A 62 1.06 -11.62 -15.14
C ALA A 62 1.30 -11.99 -13.66
N ASP A 63 0.26 -12.46 -12.94
CA ASP A 63 0.37 -12.88 -11.54
C ASP A 63 1.38 -14.03 -11.36
N ALA A 64 1.55 -14.89 -12.38
CA ALA A 64 2.49 -16.02 -12.34
C ALA A 64 3.98 -15.59 -12.34
N PHE A 65 4.27 -14.39 -12.87
CA PHE A 65 5.63 -13.84 -13.00
C PHE A 65 6.07 -13.05 -11.77
N PHE A 66 5.18 -12.90 -10.77
CA PHE A 66 5.49 -12.12 -9.58
C PHE A 66 6.65 -12.71 -8.77
N LYS A 67 6.93 -14.03 -8.88
CA LYS A 67 8.06 -14.67 -8.20
C LYS A 67 9.40 -14.03 -8.58
N ALA A 68 9.64 -13.78 -9.87
CA ALA A 68 10.87 -13.13 -10.34
C ALA A 68 10.98 -11.69 -9.80
N LEU A 69 9.86 -10.95 -9.78
CA LEU A 69 9.81 -9.59 -9.25
C LEU A 69 10.08 -9.57 -7.75
N LYS A 70 9.53 -10.51 -6.99
CA LYS A 70 9.76 -10.68 -5.56
C LYS A 70 11.24 -10.92 -5.25
N LEU A 71 11.87 -11.88 -5.94
CA LEU A 71 13.30 -12.16 -5.79
C LEU A 71 14.17 -10.93 -6.10
N ALA A 72 13.75 -10.08 -7.03
CA ALA A 72 14.47 -8.85 -7.34
C ALA A 72 14.27 -7.74 -6.31
N CYS A 73 13.10 -7.63 -5.69
CA CYS A 73 12.88 -6.74 -4.55
C CYS A 73 13.70 -7.16 -3.32
N GLU A 74 13.88 -8.46 -3.11
CA GLU A 74 14.69 -9.05 -2.03
C GLU A 74 16.21 -9.02 -2.28
N ALA A 75 16.65 -8.52 -3.44
CA ALA A 75 18.05 -8.42 -3.83
C ALA A 75 18.83 -7.33 -3.05
N ALA A 76 18.89 -7.50 -1.72
CA ALA A 76 19.54 -6.59 -0.79
C ALA A 76 21.01 -6.33 -1.21
N GLY A 77 21.35 -5.05 -1.37
CA GLY A 77 22.67 -4.63 -1.84
C GLY A 77 22.77 -4.34 -3.34
N ASN A 78 21.67 -4.43 -4.11
CA ASN A 78 21.65 -3.97 -5.50
C ASN A 78 20.46 -3.01 -5.79
N PRO A 79 20.59 -1.71 -5.43
CA PRO A 79 19.51 -0.72 -5.60
C PRO A 79 19.02 -0.56 -7.05
N LYS A 80 19.90 -0.81 -8.02
CA LYS A 80 19.53 -0.79 -9.45
C LYS A 80 18.56 -1.91 -9.81
N VAL A 81 18.77 -3.12 -9.28
CA VAL A 81 17.85 -4.26 -9.52
C VAL A 81 16.52 -4.01 -8.82
N VAL A 82 16.56 -3.56 -7.56
CA VAL A 82 15.35 -3.25 -6.78
C VAL A 82 14.53 -2.14 -7.43
N SER A 83 15.15 -1.05 -7.89
CA SER A 83 14.44 0.04 -8.57
C SER A 83 13.79 -0.40 -9.89
N ILE A 84 14.44 -1.27 -10.67
CA ILE A 84 13.85 -1.86 -11.88
C ILE A 84 12.65 -2.74 -11.51
N ALA A 85 12.75 -3.56 -10.47
CA ALA A 85 11.65 -4.42 -10.02
C ALA A 85 10.42 -3.60 -9.59
N LEU A 86 10.63 -2.56 -8.80
CA LEU A 86 9.55 -1.66 -8.34
C LEU A 86 8.89 -0.89 -9.49
N ASP A 87 9.68 -0.37 -10.43
CA ASP A 87 9.18 0.28 -11.66
C ASP A 87 8.35 -0.71 -12.51
N SER A 88 8.80 -1.96 -12.58
CA SER A 88 8.12 -3.01 -13.32
C SER A 88 6.80 -3.42 -12.67
N ILE A 89 6.76 -3.56 -11.34
CA ILE A 89 5.52 -3.79 -10.59
C ILE A 89 4.53 -2.65 -10.86
N GLN A 90 4.99 -1.39 -10.81
CA GLN A 90 4.16 -0.23 -11.12
C GLN A 90 3.57 -0.29 -12.54
N LYS A 91 4.39 -0.65 -13.54
CA LYS A 91 3.96 -0.81 -14.94
C LYS A 91 2.96 -1.93 -15.17
N LEU A 92 2.99 -2.99 -14.36
CA LEU A 92 2.01 -4.08 -14.44
C LEU A 92 0.71 -3.75 -13.69
N LEU A 93 0.80 -3.00 -12.58
CA LEU A 93 -0.37 -2.56 -11.80
C LEU A 93 -1.19 -1.49 -12.52
N ALA A 94 -0.53 -0.50 -13.14
CA ALA A 94 -1.21 0.65 -13.77
C ALA A 94 -2.26 0.27 -14.84
N PRO A 95 -1.95 -0.60 -15.83
CA PRO A 95 -2.94 -1.09 -16.79
C PRO A 95 -3.83 -2.21 -16.22
N GLY A 96 -3.52 -2.72 -15.01
CA GLY A 96 -4.23 -3.84 -14.40
C GLY A 96 -3.87 -5.21 -14.97
N PHE A 97 -2.65 -5.39 -15.48
CA PHE A 97 -2.16 -6.72 -15.86
C PHE A 97 -1.90 -7.58 -14.63
N LEU A 98 -1.30 -6.99 -13.59
CA LEU A 98 -1.17 -7.59 -12.28
C LEU A 98 -2.39 -7.17 -11.46
N THR A 99 -3.29 -8.10 -11.19
CA THR A 99 -4.51 -7.81 -10.40
C THR A 99 -4.46 -8.42 -9.01
N GLY A 100 -3.67 -9.50 -8.84
CA GLY A 100 -3.44 -10.20 -7.58
C GLY A 100 -4.70 -10.65 -6.86
N LYS A 101 -5.77 -10.93 -7.61
CA LYS A 101 -7.06 -11.47 -7.10
C LYS A 101 -6.97 -12.95 -6.73
N GLY A 102 -5.90 -13.63 -7.13
CA GLY A 102 -5.62 -15.01 -6.76
C GLY A 102 -5.15 -15.15 -5.30
N THR A 103 -5.26 -16.37 -4.78
CA THR A 103 -4.65 -16.75 -3.50
C THR A 103 -3.14 -16.60 -3.57
N ASP A 104 -2.54 -16.06 -2.52
CA ASP A 104 -1.10 -15.90 -2.40
C ASP A 104 -0.38 -17.27 -2.44
N PRO A 105 0.45 -17.55 -3.46
CA PRO A 105 1.20 -18.81 -3.55
C PRO A 105 2.46 -18.82 -2.66
N PHE A 106 2.83 -17.70 -2.05
CA PHE A 106 4.06 -17.56 -1.27
C PHE A 106 3.85 -17.72 0.23
N LYS A 107 2.62 -17.60 0.72
CA LYS A 107 2.30 -17.76 2.13
C LYS A 107 1.01 -18.55 2.33
N GLU A 108 1.12 -19.67 3.03
CA GLU A 108 -0.04 -20.43 3.44
C GLU A 108 -0.88 -19.60 4.43
N SER A 109 -2.21 -19.66 4.27
CA SER A 109 -3.13 -18.98 5.18
C SER A 109 -3.26 -19.84 6.43
N ALA A 110 -3.11 -19.22 7.61
CA ALA A 110 -3.27 -19.93 8.87
C ALA A 110 -4.70 -20.51 8.97
N PRO A 111 -4.90 -21.68 9.61
CA PRO A 111 -6.23 -22.26 9.77
C PRO A 111 -7.17 -21.27 10.47
N GLY A 112 -8.28 -20.92 9.82
CA GLY A 112 -9.30 -20.01 10.37
C GLY A 112 -9.14 -18.52 10.01
N MET A 113 -8.16 -18.15 9.18
CA MET A 113 -8.02 -16.78 8.65
C MET A 113 -8.44 -16.73 7.17
N SER A 114 -8.96 -15.58 6.71
CA SER A 114 -9.31 -15.37 5.30
C SER A 114 -8.08 -15.59 4.40
N PRO A 115 -8.25 -16.20 3.21
CA PRO A 115 -7.14 -16.44 2.30
C PRO A 115 -6.43 -15.13 1.96
N ARG A 116 -5.11 -15.08 2.14
CA ARG A 116 -4.31 -13.93 1.71
C ARG A 116 -4.34 -13.80 0.19
N CYS A 117 -4.51 -12.57 -0.30
CA CYS A 117 -4.47 -12.28 -1.72
C CYS A 117 -3.02 -12.06 -2.17
N LEU A 118 -2.71 -12.40 -3.43
CA LEU A 118 -1.41 -12.09 -4.01
C LEU A 118 -1.07 -10.58 -3.91
N MET A 119 -2.07 -9.71 -4.04
CA MET A 119 -1.89 -8.26 -3.87
C MET A 119 -1.33 -7.87 -2.50
N ASP A 120 -1.68 -8.59 -1.43
CA ASP A 120 -1.13 -8.32 -0.10
C ASP A 120 0.38 -8.58 -0.09
N SER A 121 0.81 -9.70 -0.70
CA SER A 121 2.22 -10.04 -0.87
C SER A 121 2.96 -9.08 -1.81
N VAL A 122 2.30 -8.54 -2.84
CA VAL A 122 2.86 -7.48 -3.69
C VAL A 122 3.14 -6.22 -2.88
N VAL A 123 2.16 -5.75 -2.09
CA VAL A 123 2.30 -4.55 -1.26
C VAL A 123 3.34 -4.75 -0.16
N GLU A 124 3.35 -5.91 0.50
CA GLU A 124 4.34 -6.27 1.52
C GLU A 124 5.76 -6.25 0.91
N CYS A 125 5.94 -6.89 -0.24
CA CYS A 125 7.21 -6.90 -0.97
C CYS A 125 7.72 -5.49 -1.31
N ILE A 126 6.83 -4.59 -1.77
CA ILE A 126 7.19 -3.19 -2.00
C ILE A 126 7.58 -2.49 -0.69
N CYS A 127 6.82 -2.74 0.38
CA CYS A 127 7.05 -2.13 1.69
C CYS A 127 8.37 -2.57 2.32
N ASP A 128 8.78 -3.82 2.13
CA ASP A 128 10.02 -4.38 2.67
C ASP A 128 11.26 -3.79 2.01
N CYS A 129 11.14 -3.22 0.80
CA CYS A 129 12.21 -2.44 0.18
C CYS A 129 12.56 -1.14 0.94
N ALA A 130 11.78 -0.73 1.95
CA ALA A 130 11.99 0.51 2.70
C ALA A 130 13.29 0.53 3.51
N GLU A 131 13.86 -0.64 3.82
CA GLU A 131 15.17 -0.76 4.47
C GLU A 131 16.31 -0.25 3.58
N GLN A 132 16.08 -0.15 2.26
CA GLN A 132 17.05 0.40 1.33
C GLN A 132 17.07 1.94 1.45
N MET A 133 18.21 2.52 1.87
CA MET A 133 18.40 3.97 2.00
C MET A 133 18.68 4.70 0.68
N ASP A 134 18.30 4.11 -0.46
CA ASP A 134 18.57 4.67 -1.78
C ASP A 134 17.42 5.57 -2.27
N ASP A 135 17.74 6.79 -2.69
CA ASP A 135 16.73 7.78 -3.12
C ASP A 135 15.95 7.33 -4.35
N THR A 136 16.55 6.56 -5.26
CA THR A 136 15.88 6.06 -6.47
C THR A 136 14.88 4.96 -6.09
N VAL A 137 15.28 4.06 -5.20
CA VAL A 137 14.40 3.00 -4.67
C VAL A 137 13.21 3.63 -3.94
N GLN A 138 13.45 4.59 -3.05
CA GLN A 138 12.37 5.29 -2.33
C GLN A 138 11.36 5.96 -3.27
N LEU A 139 11.83 6.61 -4.33
CA LEU A 139 10.94 7.23 -5.32
C LEU A 139 10.09 6.17 -6.03
N GLN A 140 10.67 5.03 -6.40
CA GLN A 140 9.93 3.95 -7.07
C GLN A 140 8.94 3.26 -6.13
N MET A 141 9.27 3.11 -4.84
CA MET A 141 8.33 2.62 -3.83
C MET A 141 7.10 3.53 -3.73
N ILE A 142 7.28 4.86 -3.66
CA ILE A 142 6.16 5.80 -3.60
C ILE A 142 5.24 5.63 -4.81
N ARG A 143 5.80 5.50 -6.02
CA ARG A 143 5.02 5.36 -7.27
C ARG A 143 4.29 4.02 -7.35
N ALA A 144 4.95 2.94 -6.96
CA ALA A 144 4.36 1.60 -6.95
C ALA A 144 3.22 1.51 -5.93
N LEU A 145 3.43 1.97 -4.68
CA LEU A 145 2.38 1.97 -3.65
C LEU A 145 1.20 2.87 -4.04
N LEU A 146 1.45 4.05 -4.60
CA LEU A 146 0.40 4.95 -5.06
C LEU A 146 -0.45 4.27 -6.14
N THR A 147 0.20 3.63 -7.10
CA THR A 147 -0.49 2.91 -8.17
C THR A 147 -1.29 1.73 -7.62
N ALA A 148 -0.71 0.93 -6.71
CA ALA A 148 -1.39 -0.22 -6.10
C ALA A 148 -2.70 0.18 -5.38
N ILE A 149 -2.70 1.32 -4.68
CA ILE A 149 -3.87 1.80 -3.94
C ILE A 149 -4.89 2.50 -4.86
N THR A 150 -4.41 3.27 -5.84
CA THR A 150 -5.30 4.12 -6.66
C THR A 150 -5.85 3.42 -7.90
N ALA A 151 -5.20 2.36 -8.38
CA ALA A 151 -5.67 1.56 -9.52
C ALA A 151 -7.03 0.92 -9.21
N GLN A 152 -7.97 1.05 -10.15
CA GLN A 152 -9.33 0.50 -10.01
C GLN A 152 -9.40 -1.01 -10.22
N THR A 153 -8.35 -1.58 -10.80
CA THR A 153 -8.22 -3.01 -11.14
C THR A 153 -7.75 -3.86 -9.97
N CYS A 154 -7.18 -3.23 -8.94
CA CYS A 154 -6.63 -3.86 -7.75
C CYS A 154 -7.41 -3.43 -6.50
N GLU A 155 -7.64 -4.39 -5.62
CA GLU A 155 -8.32 -4.18 -4.34
C GLU A 155 -7.32 -4.41 -3.22
N VAL A 156 -6.90 -3.32 -2.55
CA VAL A 156 -5.99 -3.35 -1.41
C VAL A 156 -6.76 -2.90 -0.17
N HIS A 157 -6.81 -3.75 0.85
CA HIS A 157 -7.63 -3.52 2.03
C HIS A 157 -6.88 -3.83 3.34
N GLY A 158 -7.46 -3.41 4.47
CA GLY A 158 -7.03 -3.80 5.80
C GLY A 158 -5.57 -3.47 6.11
N ASN A 159 -4.82 -4.50 6.53
CA ASN A 159 -3.45 -4.35 7.01
C ASN A 159 -2.47 -3.89 5.91
N SER A 160 -2.61 -4.40 4.69
CA SER A 160 -1.74 -4.06 3.55
C SER A 160 -1.86 -2.58 3.17
N LEU A 161 -3.08 -2.04 3.19
CA LEU A 161 -3.33 -0.61 2.97
C LEU A 161 -2.66 0.24 4.07
N LEU A 162 -2.82 -0.14 5.34
CA LEU A 162 -2.22 0.59 6.45
C LEU A 162 -0.68 0.55 6.40
N GLN A 163 -0.11 -0.59 6.04
CA GLN A 163 1.34 -0.76 5.88
C GLN A 163 1.88 0.15 4.76
N ALA A 164 1.22 0.18 3.61
CA ALA A 164 1.60 1.04 2.49
C ALA A 164 1.61 2.53 2.87
N VAL A 165 0.53 3.01 3.50
CA VAL A 165 0.44 4.41 3.98
C VAL A 165 1.52 4.70 5.02
N THR A 166 1.78 3.76 5.94
CA THR A 166 2.82 3.89 6.96
C THR A 166 4.20 4.02 6.34
N VAL A 167 4.53 3.21 5.34
CA VAL A 167 5.83 3.26 4.64
C VAL A 167 5.98 4.56 3.86
N CYS A 168 4.95 5.01 3.14
CA CYS A 168 5.00 6.31 2.46
C CYS A 168 5.19 7.48 3.43
N PHE A 169 4.57 7.44 4.61
CA PHE A 169 4.79 8.43 5.65
C PHE A 169 6.22 8.40 6.21
N LYS A 170 6.79 7.20 6.44
CA LYS A 170 8.20 7.05 6.82
C LYS A 170 9.12 7.68 5.77
N ILE A 171 8.90 7.43 4.47
CA ILE A 171 9.70 8.05 3.40
C ILE A 171 9.53 9.57 3.41
N HIS A 172 8.31 10.09 3.57
CA HIS A 172 8.08 11.54 3.68
C HIS A 172 8.87 12.19 4.82
N ARG A 173 8.93 11.53 5.98
CA ARG A 173 9.60 12.06 7.18
C ARG A 173 11.12 11.88 7.15
N ASP A 174 11.58 10.70 6.72
CA ASP A 174 12.96 10.25 6.93
C ASP A 174 13.84 10.35 5.67
N SER A 175 13.27 10.57 4.48
CA SER A 175 14.06 10.69 3.25
C SER A 175 14.96 11.92 3.29
N LYS A 176 16.19 11.80 2.78
CA LYS A 176 17.14 12.92 2.66
C LYS A 176 16.84 13.80 1.45
N SER A 177 16.10 13.26 0.47
CA SER A 177 15.74 13.96 -0.76
C SER A 177 14.44 14.75 -0.57
N ASN A 178 14.54 16.08 -0.63
CA ASN A 178 13.37 16.98 -0.60
C ASN A 178 12.35 16.64 -1.71
N THR A 179 12.82 16.15 -2.86
CA THR A 179 11.94 15.71 -3.95
C THR A 179 11.13 14.48 -3.54
N ASN A 180 11.77 13.50 -2.90
CA ASN A 180 11.09 12.30 -2.40
C ASN A 180 10.12 12.64 -1.27
N GLN A 181 10.49 13.54 -0.35
CA GLN A 181 9.59 14.01 0.69
C GLN A 181 8.32 14.65 0.12
N ARG A 182 8.45 15.55 -0.87
CA ARG A 182 7.31 16.20 -1.53
C ARG A 182 6.46 15.21 -2.33
N THR A 183 7.10 14.29 -3.04
CA THR A 183 6.41 13.26 -3.83
C THR A 183 5.62 12.33 -2.92
N ALA A 184 6.21 11.91 -1.79
CA ALA A 184 5.52 11.10 -0.79
C ALA A 184 4.32 11.83 -0.17
N SER A 185 4.46 13.13 0.15
CA SER A 185 3.35 13.94 0.67
C SER A 185 2.17 14.02 -0.31
N GLY A 186 2.45 14.27 -1.60
CA GLY A 186 1.44 14.25 -2.65
C GLY A 186 0.78 12.88 -2.81
N ALA A 187 1.58 11.81 -2.80
CA ALA A 187 1.08 10.45 -2.91
C ALA A 187 0.18 10.05 -1.73
N LEU A 188 0.56 10.37 -0.49
CA LEU A 188 -0.25 10.12 0.71
C LEU A 188 -1.62 10.78 0.61
N THR A 189 -1.64 12.04 0.18
CA THR A 189 -2.89 12.78 -0.01
C THR A 189 -3.78 12.07 -1.03
N GLN A 190 -3.21 11.70 -2.20
CA GLN A 190 -3.95 11.01 -3.25
C GLN A 190 -4.48 9.63 -2.82
N MET A 191 -3.66 8.83 -2.13
CA MET A 191 -4.07 7.53 -1.58
C MET A 191 -5.29 7.69 -0.67
N LEU A 192 -5.24 8.63 0.27
CA LEU A 192 -6.32 8.86 1.23
C LEU A 192 -7.58 9.40 0.54
N THR A 193 -7.45 10.35 -0.40
CA THR A 193 -8.60 10.85 -1.16
C THR A 193 -9.30 9.73 -1.90
N VAL A 194 -8.57 8.85 -2.59
CA VAL A 194 -9.16 7.74 -3.34
C VAL A 194 -9.80 6.71 -2.40
N VAL A 195 -9.16 6.38 -1.28
CA VAL A 195 -9.73 5.45 -0.29
C VAL A 195 -11.04 6.00 0.28
N THR A 196 -11.06 7.27 0.71
CA THR A 196 -12.28 7.91 1.23
C THR A 196 -13.38 7.95 0.18
N GLN A 197 -13.06 8.33 -1.06
CA GLN A 197 -14.03 8.33 -2.15
C GLN A 197 -14.61 6.92 -2.42
N ARG A 198 -13.77 5.87 -2.39
CA ARG A 198 -14.24 4.47 -2.54
C ARG A 198 -15.14 4.05 -1.37
N MET A 199 -14.83 4.49 -0.15
CA MET A 199 -15.66 4.21 1.03
C MET A 199 -17.04 4.90 0.93
N GLU A 200 -17.08 6.16 0.47
CA GLU A 200 -18.33 6.89 0.24
C GLU A 200 -19.19 6.22 -0.84
N LEU A 201 -18.58 5.81 -1.96
CA LEU A 201 -19.30 5.10 -3.03
C LEU A 201 -19.83 3.73 -2.56
N SER A 202 -19.04 2.98 -1.79
CA SER A 202 -19.45 1.68 -1.26
C SER A 202 -20.60 1.80 -0.24
N SER A 203 -20.57 2.83 0.61
CA SER A 203 -21.65 3.11 1.57
C SER A 203 -22.93 3.59 0.88
N ALA A 204 -22.81 4.38 -0.19
CA ALA A 204 -23.95 4.80 -1.00
C ALA A 204 -24.61 3.63 -1.76
N ASP A 205 -23.82 2.68 -2.30
CA ASP A 205 -24.36 1.47 -2.94
C ASP A 205 -25.06 0.57 -1.92
N MET A 206 -24.49 0.38 -0.73
CA MET A 206 -25.16 -0.37 0.35
C MET A 206 -26.50 0.26 0.77
N SER A 207 -26.58 1.59 0.86
CA SER A 207 -27.82 2.32 1.17
C SER A 207 -28.91 2.17 0.09
N ARG A 208 -28.51 1.93 -1.17
CA ARG A 208 -29.46 1.68 -2.28
C ARG A 208 -29.95 0.23 -2.36
N ARG A 209 -29.25 -0.71 -1.71
CA ARG A 209 -29.57 -2.15 -1.74
C ARG A 209 -30.44 -2.64 -0.58
N SER A 210 -30.82 -1.79 0.38
CA SER A 210 -31.83 -2.16 1.38
C SER A 210 -33.25 -2.05 0.78
N PRO A 211 -34.00 -3.17 0.65
CA PRO A 211 -35.44 -3.07 0.41
C PRO A 211 -36.11 -2.56 1.69
N SER A 212 -37.12 -1.71 1.48
CA SER A 212 -37.97 -1.10 2.49
C SER A 212 -38.53 -2.10 3.50
N ILE A 213 -38.17 -1.92 4.78
CA ILE A 213 -39.02 -2.27 5.90
C ILE A 213 -39.42 -0.94 6.54
N GLU A 214 -40.56 -0.42 6.10
CA GLU A 214 -41.27 0.67 6.74
C GLU A 214 -41.85 0.14 8.07
N ASP A 215 -41.39 0.69 9.19
CA ASP A 215 -42.22 1.25 10.26
C ASP A 215 -41.49 1.22 11.61
N SER A 216 -41.20 2.42 12.12
CA SER A 216 -41.33 2.86 13.52
C SER A 216 -40.25 3.88 13.87
N VAL A 217 -40.63 5.14 13.66
CA VAL A 217 -40.11 6.31 14.38
C VAL A 217 -40.09 6.06 15.89
N ASP A 218 -38.95 6.30 16.55
CA ASP A 218 -39.02 7.17 17.73
C ASP A 218 -37.70 7.92 18.01
N LEU A 219 -37.86 9.23 18.19
CA LEU A 219 -36.80 10.18 18.51
C LEU A 219 -36.42 10.05 19.98
N ARG A 220 -35.20 9.56 20.28
CA ARG A 220 -34.45 9.94 21.50
C ARG A 220 -33.00 9.48 21.41
N SER A 221 -32.15 10.33 20.82
CA SER A 221 -30.73 10.54 21.18
C SER A 221 -30.12 11.67 20.32
N ARG A 222 -30.74 12.85 20.36
CA ARG A 222 -30.14 14.12 19.91
C ARG A 222 -29.31 14.70 21.05
N GLN A 223 -28.11 14.17 21.31
CA GLN A 223 -27.06 14.87 22.09
C GLN A 223 -25.71 14.14 22.03
N ALA A 224 -25.04 14.18 20.87
CA ALA A 224 -23.59 13.91 20.78
C ALA A 224 -22.90 14.41 19.47
N ALA A 225 -23.49 15.34 18.71
CA ALA A 225 -22.88 15.79 17.44
C ALA A 225 -23.14 17.26 17.09
N LYS A 226 -23.28 18.14 18.09
CA LYS A 226 -23.21 19.59 17.90
C LYS A 226 -21.91 20.07 18.53
N MET A 227 -20.87 20.16 17.72
CA MET A 227 -19.65 20.98 17.84
C MET A 227 -18.53 20.26 17.06
N ALA A 228 -18.44 20.49 15.75
CA ALA A 228 -17.24 20.20 14.92
C ALA A 228 -17.46 20.46 13.42
N SER A 229 -18.70 20.64 12.94
CA SER A 229 -18.97 20.61 11.50
C SER A 229 -18.71 21.93 10.75
N SER A 230 -18.56 23.08 11.41
CA SER A 230 -18.37 24.36 10.69
C SER A 230 -16.92 24.85 10.60
N ASP A 231 -15.99 24.25 11.35
CA ASP A 231 -14.59 24.73 11.39
C ASP A 231 -13.63 23.88 10.54
N LEU A 232 -14.09 22.76 9.96
CA LEU A 232 -13.25 21.88 9.15
C LEU A 232 -13.09 22.37 7.70
N ALA A 233 -14.04 23.17 7.21
CA ALA A 233 -14.05 23.66 5.83
C ALA A 233 -13.15 24.89 5.60
N SER A 234 -12.58 25.48 6.67
CA SER A 234 -11.79 26.72 6.61
C SER A 234 -10.29 26.52 6.88
N LEU A 235 -9.83 25.30 7.15
CA LEU A 235 -8.44 25.03 7.51
C LEU A 235 -7.60 24.59 6.30
N PRO A 236 -6.35 25.08 6.17
CA PRO A 236 -5.48 24.69 5.07
C PRO A 236 -5.15 23.18 5.14
N PRO A 237 -5.07 22.48 4.00
CA PRO A 237 -4.89 21.02 3.92
C PRO A 237 -3.72 20.45 4.75
N SER A 238 -2.68 21.25 5.00
CA SER A 238 -1.50 20.87 5.79
C SER A 238 -1.75 20.69 7.29
N LYS A 239 -2.72 21.42 7.87
CA LYS A 239 -3.09 21.30 9.30
C LYS A 239 -3.90 20.04 9.56
N LEU A 240 -4.87 19.77 8.68
CA LEU A 240 -5.70 18.56 8.70
C LEU A 240 -4.88 17.28 8.61
N LEU A 241 -3.88 17.22 7.72
CA LEU A 241 -2.99 16.07 7.59
C LEU A 241 -2.12 15.87 8.84
N ASN A 242 -1.60 16.94 9.45
CA ASN A 242 -0.76 16.83 10.65
C ASN A 242 -1.55 16.44 11.91
N ASP A 243 -2.72 17.03 12.11
CA ASP A 243 -3.57 16.72 13.27
C ASP A 243 -4.17 15.31 13.13
N TRP A 244 -4.52 14.88 11.91
CA TRP A 244 -4.95 13.51 11.65
C TRP A 244 -3.80 12.50 11.71
N MET A 245 -2.60 12.81 11.19
CA MET A 245 -1.42 11.94 11.38
C MET A 245 -1.07 11.81 12.86
N THR A 246 -1.18 12.88 13.64
CA THR A 246 -0.93 12.84 15.09
C THR A 246 -2.05 12.12 15.85
N GLY A 247 -3.29 12.09 15.35
CA GLY A 247 -4.40 11.37 15.97
C GLY A 247 -4.50 9.89 15.57
N TYR A 248 -4.41 9.58 14.27
CA TYR A 248 -4.66 8.25 13.72
C TYR A 248 -3.40 7.38 13.70
N VAL A 249 -2.24 7.94 13.37
CA VAL A 249 -0.96 7.20 13.38
C VAL A 249 -0.45 7.07 14.81
N THR A 250 -0.45 8.12 15.62
CA THR A 250 0.07 7.99 17.00
C THR A 250 -0.83 7.18 17.93
N VAL A 251 -2.13 7.05 17.69
CA VAL A 251 -3.00 6.20 18.53
C VAL A 251 -2.98 4.75 18.02
N ASN A 252 -3.28 4.50 16.75
CA ASN A 252 -3.36 3.12 16.24
C ASN A 252 -1.98 2.50 15.98
N LEU A 253 -0.96 3.27 15.59
CA LEU A 253 0.40 2.76 15.34
C LEU A 253 1.17 2.55 16.65
N VAL A 254 0.92 3.35 17.69
CA VAL A 254 1.48 3.09 19.03
C VAL A 254 0.85 1.85 19.62
N ASP A 255 -0.47 1.66 19.51
CA ASP A 255 -1.09 0.41 19.96
C ASP A 255 -0.57 -0.81 19.18
N GLN A 256 -0.42 -0.72 17.85
CA GLN A 256 0.14 -1.80 17.03
C GLN A 256 1.63 -2.09 17.31
N LEU A 257 2.45 -1.06 17.58
CA LEU A 257 3.88 -1.22 17.88
C LEU A 257 4.14 -1.65 19.33
N VAL A 258 3.31 -1.21 20.28
CA VAL A 258 3.34 -1.67 21.68
C VAL A 258 2.92 -3.14 21.73
N LEU A 259 1.89 -3.55 21.00
CA LEU A 259 1.46 -4.95 20.91
C LEU A 259 2.51 -5.85 20.21
N LYS A 260 3.18 -5.38 19.16
CA LYS A 260 4.27 -6.14 18.51
C LYS A 260 5.52 -6.27 19.39
N LYS A 261 5.77 -5.31 20.28
CA LYS A 261 6.89 -5.37 21.24
C LYS A 261 6.65 -6.36 22.38
N GLU A 262 5.39 -6.53 22.79
CA GLU A 262 4.98 -7.51 23.81
C GLU A 262 4.99 -8.96 23.27
N ALA A 263 4.68 -9.18 21.99
CA ALA A 263 4.68 -10.52 21.39
C ALA A 263 6.08 -11.12 21.14
N GLY A 264 7.14 -10.31 21.18
CA GLY A 264 8.52 -10.72 20.93
C GLY A 264 9.36 -11.06 22.17
N LYS A 265 8.78 -11.02 23.37
CA LYS A 265 9.54 -11.21 24.62
C LYS A 265 9.01 -12.38 25.44
N ASN A 266 9.46 -13.59 25.11
CA ASN A 266 9.38 -14.71 26.07
C ASN A 266 10.35 -14.45 27.24
N PRO A 267 9.94 -14.66 28.50
CA PRO A 267 10.76 -14.38 29.67
C PRO A 267 11.58 -15.61 30.08
N SER A 268 12.91 -15.48 30.09
CA SER A 268 13.79 -16.30 30.92
C SER A 268 14.46 -15.39 31.94
N GLY A 269 14.14 -15.61 33.21
CA GLY A 269 14.32 -14.63 34.28
C GLY A 269 15.70 -14.56 34.92
N SER A 270 15.83 -13.58 35.82
CA SER A 270 16.30 -13.78 37.20
C SER A 270 16.05 -12.51 38.01
N SER A 271 15.17 -12.65 39.00
CA SER A 271 15.21 -12.07 40.34
C SER A 271 15.84 -10.69 40.54
N GLU A 272 15.00 -9.67 40.74
CA GLU A 272 15.23 -8.69 41.80
C GLU A 272 13.89 -8.12 42.26
N GLU A 273 13.67 -8.26 43.56
CA GLU A 273 12.46 -7.94 44.30
C GLU A 273 12.36 -6.42 44.49
N MET A 274 11.30 -5.79 43.96
CA MET A 274 11.01 -4.38 44.23
C MET A 274 9.51 -4.21 44.51
N VAL A 275 9.23 -3.86 45.75
CA VAL A 275 7.91 -3.68 46.38
C VAL A 275 6.99 -2.74 45.58
N PRO A 276 5.69 -3.08 45.37
CA PRO A 276 4.77 -2.19 44.64
C PRO A 276 4.14 -1.12 45.56
N PRO A 277 4.16 0.17 45.19
CA PRO A 277 3.34 1.17 45.87
C PRO A 277 1.90 1.16 45.32
N LYS A 278 0.99 0.78 46.23
CA LYS A 278 -0.40 1.25 46.44
C LYS A 278 -1.25 1.66 45.23
N LYS A 279 -2.33 0.88 45.07
CA LYS A 279 -3.59 1.16 44.36
C LYS A 279 -4.07 2.62 44.54
N TYR A 280 -4.27 3.32 43.43
CA TYR A 280 -5.28 4.38 43.33
C TYR A 280 -6.27 3.98 42.23
N GLY A 281 -7.46 3.55 42.66
CA GLY A 281 -8.60 3.38 41.78
C GLY A 281 -9.21 4.73 41.46
N TRP A 282 -9.56 4.93 40.19
CA TRP A 282 -10.51 5.95 39.79
C TRP A 282 -11.82 5.25 39.48
N GLY A 283 -12.73 5.30 40.45
CA GLY A 283 -14.13 4.93 40.26
C GLY A 283 -14.84 6.02 39.47
N ILE A 284 -15.48 5.63 38.38
CA ILE A 284 -16.49 6.46 37.70
C ILE A 284 -17.78 6.30 38.51
N VAL A 285 -18.19 7.37 39.18
CA VAL A 285 -19.50 7.49 39.84
C VAL A 285 -20.54 7.75 38.76
N CYS A 286 -21.47 6.81 38.56
CA CYS A 286 -22.73 7.08 37.88
C CYS A 286 -23.69 7.81 38.83
N ARG A 287 -24.12 9.00 38.42
CA ARG A 287 -25.41 9.60 38.80
C ARG A 287 -25.93 10.43 37.64
#